data_AF-A0AAX4I147-F1
#
_entry.id   AF-A0AAX4I147-F1
#
_cell.length_a   1.000
_cell.length_b   1.000
_cell.length_c   1.000
_cell.angle_alpha   90.00
_cell.angle_beta   90.00
_cell.angle_gamma   90.00
#
_symmetry.space_group_name_H-M   'P 1'
#
loop_
_entity.id
_entity.type
_entity.pdbx_description
1 polymer ?
#
loop_
_entity_poly.entity_id
_entity_poly.type
_entity_poly.pdbx_seq_one_letter_code
_entity_poly.pdbx_strand_id
1 'polypeptide(L)'
;MIKEPETRPISQEQLVAEVKGIYAGLVMVESKCIEVDNSQISNIDTNPKLNNEQWQALIALHRTLLHEHHDFFLASQHPSASPALRQLASKYAMPARMWRHGIHSFLELLRHWLPASLEHMLAFIYLAYSMMALLYETVPTFKDTWIECLGDLGRYRMAIEDDDLMDREVWTSVSRHWYSEASDNAPTTGRRYHNLAILARPNGLQQLFYYSKSLCVPVPFLSAHESIMTLFDPHLNGSPTRLQEIDAAFVRAHGILFSGKDKDKNQLTKSVNEFVSNLDNHITRNTKRWLDSGYYIGIALGCAILEYGSESSSITKAMKTGRVDEADVQMDDNETCAASQRQLDALEFAFRTHDVVFRRFGDPNVSPYVHVTLSFLRHLSHFSTAMGRIEEKVPWKLISRMLNSLMAKCPSVDKIESEEFPRQDKEIPRPLSEDFAQRGLLWVDKYYPDDWFTTAEFDDDEKYFEVASMTPERHERCLWLGCRLASSGKWLIYDRATRKFGVPARFEMDIGEITLQQSEGGEDGDVIIPDAPAATTTSS
;
A
#
# COMPACT_ATOMS: atom_id res chain seq x y z
N MET A 1 -11.30 -16.45 52.67
CA MET A 1 -10.90 -15.09 52.27
C MET A 1 -9.42 -14.94 52.56
N ILE A 2 -8.58 -15.08 51.54
CA ILE A 2 -7.17 -14.70 51.63
C ILE A 2 -7.15 -13.18 51.52
N LYS A 3 -6.66 -12.48 52.56
CA LYS A 3 -6.45 -11.03 52.52
C LYS A 3 -5.38 -10.72 51.48
N GLU A 4 -5.69 -9.90 50.49
CA GLU A 4 -4.66 -9.29 49.65
C GLU A 4 -3.64 -8.56 50.54
N PRO A 5 -2.33 -8.71 50.28
CA PRO A 5 -1.33 -8.01 51.05
C PRO A 5 -1.45 -6.50 50.79
N GLU A 6 -1.43 -5.70 51.87
CA GLU A 6 -1.41 -4.24 51.79
C GLU A 6 -0.12 -3.78 51.09
N THR A 7 -0.21 -3.47 49.79
CA THR A 7 0.87 -2.84 49.03
C THR A 7 0.91 -1.36 49.39
N ARG A 8 1.96 -0.94 50.12
CA ARG A 8 2.19 0.49 50.38
C ARG A 8 2.41 1.21 49.04
N PRO A 9 1.71 2.33 48.77
CA PRO A 9 1.89 3.07 47.53
C PRO A 9 3.33 3.62 47.44
N ILE A 10 4.00 3.40 46.31
CA ILE A 10 5.36 3.89 46.06
C ILE A 10 5.38 5.43 46.07
N SER A 11 6.31 6.02 46.80
CA SER A 11 6.47 7.48 46.80
C SER A 11 7.16 7.97 45.52
N GLN A 12 6.91 9.22 45.15
CA GLN A 12 7.51 9.82 43.95
C GLN A 12 9.04 9.91 44.05
N GLU A 13 9.58 10.16 45.24
CA GLU A 13 11.04 10.19 45.48
C GLU A 13 11.68 8.81 45.30
N GLN A 14 11.05 7.76 45.82
CA GLN A 14 11.50 6.38 45.63
C GLN A 14 11.49 6.00 44.15
N LEU A 15 10.43 6.36 43.41
CA LEU A 15 10.35 6.06 41.98
C LEU A 15 11.42 6.82 41.17
N VAL A 16 11.73 8.07 41.53
CA VAL A 16 12.83 8.82 40.91
C VAL A 16 14.18 8.17 41.18
N ALA A 17 14.42 7.70 42.42
CA ALA A 17 15.65 6.99 42.77
C ALA A 17 15.78 5.67 41.99
N GLU A 18 14.68 4.92 41.89
CA GLU A 18 14.60 3.65 41.15
C GLU A 18 14.93 3.84 39.67
N VAL A 19 14.25 4.77 38.98
CA VAL A 19 14.49 5.04 37.56
C VAL A 19 15.95 5.47 37.31
N LYS A 20 16.55 6.25 38.22
CA LYS A 20 17.97 6.62 38.12
C LYS A 20 18.90 5.43 38.28
N GLY A 21 18.60 4.52 39.22
CA GLY A 21 19.35 3.29 39.43
C GLY A 21 19.33 2.39 38.20
N ILE A 22 18.13 2.12 37.69
CA ILE A 22 17.92 1.32 36.46
C ILE A 22 18.65 1.98 35.28
N TYR A 23 18.48 3.29 35.09
CA TYR A 23 19.15 3.99 33.98
C TYR A 23 20.68 3.87 34.03
N ALA A 24 21.28 3.91 35.22
CA ALA A 24 22.73 3.73 35.37
C ALA A 24 23.15 2.28 35.01
N GLY A 25 22.41 1.28 35.46
CA GLY A 25 22.62 -0.13 35.09
C GLY A 25 22.50 -0.35 33.57
N LEU A 26 21.40 0.13 32.99
CA LEU A 26 21.12 0.09 31.56
C LEU A 26 22.27 0.67 30.74
N VAL A 27 22.75 1.87 31.06
CA VAL A 27 23.85 2.52 30.31
C VAL A 27 25.14 1.71 30.38
N MET A 28 25.45 1.10 31.53
CA MET A 28 26.62 0.23 31.67
C MET A 28 26.51 -1.01 30.79
N VAL A 29 25.36 -1.70 30.82
CA VAL A 29 25.12 -2.90 30.00
C VAL A 29 25.10 -2.55 28.52
N GLU A 30 24.45 -1.45 28.12
CA GLU A 30 24.40 -0.98 26.73
C GLU A 30 25.80 -0.68 26.20
N SER A 31 26.61 0.04 26.97
CA SER A 31 28.01 0.31 26.62
C SER A 31 28.79 -0.99 26.41
N LYS A 32 28.51 -2.01 27.25
CA LYS A 32 29.15 -3.32 27.11
C LYS A 32 28.69 -4.08 25.87
N CYS A 33 27.40 -4.07 25.54
CA CYS A 33 26.90 -4.65 24.28
C CYS A 33 27.60 -4.01 23.08
N ILE A 34 27.65 -2.67 23.02
CA ILE A 34 28.29 -1.94 21.92
C ILE A 34 29.77 -2.29 21.80
N GLU A 35 30.51 -2.31 22.90
CA GLU A 35 31.94 -2.67 22.93
C GLU A 35 32.16 -4.10 22.42
N VAL A 36 31.39 -5.06 22.92
CA VAL A 36 31.54 -6.47 22.58
C VAL A 36 31.13 -6.74 21.14
N ASP A 37 29.99 -6.22 20.68
CA ASP A 37 29.52 -6.35 19.30
C ASP A 37 30.56 -5.80 18.32
N ASN A 38 31.05 -4.58 18.54
CA ASN A 38 32.08 -3.97 17.69
C ASN A 38 33.38 -4.79 17.70
N SER A 39 33.76 -5.33 18.86
CA SER A 39 34.93 -6.19 18.98
C SER A 39 34.76 -7.49 18.18
N GLN A 40 33.58 -8.11 18.22
CA GLN A 40 33.30 -9.31 17.42
C GLN A 40 33.28 -8.99 15.93
N ILE A 41 32.64 -7.89 15.52
CA ILE A 41 32.61 -7.45 14.11
C ILE A 41 34.02 -7.21 13.58
N SER A 42 34.88 -6.55 14.35
CA SER A 42 36.26 -6.27 13.94
C SER A 42 37.13 -7.53 13.79
N ASN A 43 36.76 -8.63 14.46
CA ASN A 43 37.48 -9.90 14.46
C ASN A 43 36.85 -10.96 13.54
N ILE A 44 35.87 -10.61 12.71
CA ILE A 44 35.17 -11.55 11.81
C ILE A 44 36.17 -12.30 10.91
N ASP A 45 37.15 -11.60 10.34
CA ASP A 45 38.10 -12.20 9.39
C ASP A 45 39.23 -12.99 10.09
N THR A 46 39.50 -12.71 11.36
CA THR A 46 40.65 -13.27 12.10
C THR A 46 40.26 -14.43 13.00
N ASN A 47 38.98 -14.56 13.36
CA ASN A 47 38.50 -15.57 14.29
C ASN A 47 37.41 -16.42 13.61
N PRO A 48 37.72 -17.63 13.11
CA PRO A 48 36.83 -18.30 12.15
C PRO A 48 35.55 -18.91 12.74
N LYS A 49 35.40 -19.02 14.07
CA LYS A 49 34.16 -19.55 14.70
C LYS A 49 34.05 -19.21 16.18
N LEU A 50 33.00 -18.48 16.56
CA LEU A 50 32.54 -18.43 17.95
C LEU A 50 31.97 -19.79 18.36
N ASN A 51 32.29 -20.23 19.57
CA ASN A 51 31.76 -21.47 20.14
C ASN A 51 30.35 -21.24 20.75
N ASN A 52 29.66 -22.33 21.09
CA ASN A 52 28.30 -22.25 21.61
C ASN A 52 28.20 -21.47 22.93
N GLU A 53 29.17 -21.62 23.84
CA GLU A 53 29.18 -20.91 25.12
C GLU A 53 29.34 -19.39 24.92
N GLN A 54 30.17 -18.97 23.96
CA GLN A 54 30.36 -17.58 23.59
C GLN A 54 29.07 -16.98 23.03
N TRP A 55 28.36 -17.69 22.13
CA TRP A 55 27.07 -17.24 21.63
C TRP A 55 26.02 -17.13 22.73
N GLN A 56 25.96 -18.10 23.64
CA GLN A 56 25.05 -18.05 24.79
C GLN A 56 25.37 -16.86 25.71
N ALA A 57 26.65 -16.55 25.92
CA ALA A 57 27.07 -15.39 26.70
C ALA A 57 26.65 -14.06 26.03
N LEU A 58 26.77 -13.95 24.70
CA LEU A 58 26.31 -12.78 23.95
C LEU A 58 24.78 -12.63 24.04
N ILE A 59 24.03 -13.72 23.83
CA ILE A 59 22.57 -13.72 24.00
C ILE A 59 22.17 -13.31 25.43
N ALA A 60 22.87 -13.82 26.45
CA ALA A 60 22.60 -13.46 27.84
C ALA A 60 22.88 -11.98 28.13
N LEU A 61 23.93 -11.42 27.53
CA LEU A 61 24.24 -9.99 27.61
C LEU A 61 23.13 -9.13 27.00
N HIS A 62 22.70 -9.44 25.77
CA HIS A 62 21.61 -8.73 25.11
C HIS A 62 20.26 -8.93 25.82
N ARG A 63 19.98 -10.12 26.34
CA ARG A 63 18.81 -10.39 27.20
C ARG A 63 18.79 -9.44 28.40
N THR A 64 19.93 -9.29 29.07
CA THR A 64 20.05 -8.38 30.23
C THR A 64 19.75 -6.95 29.81
N LEU A 65 20.32 -6.47 28.71
CA LEU A 65 20.03 -5.12 28.19
C LEU A 65 18.54 -4.91 27.90
N LEU A 66 17.87 -5.89 27.31
CA LEU A 66 16.44 -5.81 27.02
C LEU A 66 15.58 -5.76 28.29
N HIS A 67 15.95 -6.51 29.33
CA HIS A 67 15.29 -6.45 30.64
C HIS A 67 15.50 -5.09 31.33
N GLU A 68 16.71 -4.54 31.31
CA GLU A 68 16.99 -3.20 31.86
C GLU A 68 16.16 -2.12 31.16
N HIS A 69 16.03 -2.20 29.83
CA HIS A 69 15.13 -1.32 29.07
C HIS A 69 13.67 -1.49 29.50
N HIS A 70 13.19 -2.73 29.62
CA HIS A 70 11.82 -3.02 30.05
C HIS A 70 11.53 -2.45 31.44
N ASP A 71 12.44 -2.67 32.40
CA ASP A 71 12.30 -2.15 33.76
C ASP A 71 12.33 -0.62 33.78
N PHE A 72 13.17 0.00 32.95
CA PHE A 72 13.18 1.45 32.77
C PHE A 72 11.83 1.97 32.24
N PHE A 73 11.23 1.29 31.26
CA PHE A 73 9.93 1.70 30.72
C PHE A 73 8.82 1.53 31.76
N LEU A 74 8.74 0.39 32.47
CA LEU A 74 7.75 0.18 33.51
C LEU A 74 7.87 1.20 34.65
N ALA A 75 9.09 1.47 35.11
CA ALA A 75 9.32 2.42 36.18
C ALA A 75 9.03 3.87 35.73
N SER A 76 9.50 4.27 34.54
CA SER A 76 9.29 5.63 34.05
C SER A 76 7.82 5.92 33.66
N GLN A 77 7.08 4.90 33.21
CA GLN A 77 5.67 5.01 32.81
C GLN A 77 4.69 4.60 33.92
N HIS A 78 5.17 4.32 35.13
CA HIS A 78 4.34 3.92 36.27
C HIS A 78 3.20 4.94 36.53
N PRO A 79 2.00 4.51 36.99
CA PRO A 79 0.89 5.42 37.28
C PRO A 79 1.24 6.58 38.23
N SER A 80 2.10 6.32 39.22
CA SER A 80 2.62 7.35 40.15
C SER A 80 3.77 8.21 39.60
N ALA A 81 4.25 7.96 38.38
CA ALA A 81 5.33 8.74 37.77
C ALA A 81 4.86 10.16 37.43
N SER A 82 5.73 11.14 37.72
CA SER A 82 5.49 12.53 37.32
C SER A 82 5.60 12.71 35.80
N PRO A 83 5.00 13.76 35.23
CA PRO A 83 5.13 14.05 33.80
C PRO A 83 6.59 14.16 33.35
N ALA A 84 7.46 14.75 34.17
CA ALA A 84 8.89 14.86 33.89
C ALA A 84 9.59 13.49 33.85
N LEU A 85 9.18 12.55 34.70
CA LEU A 85 9.74 11.19 34.73
C LEU A 85 9.28 10.37 33.52
N ARG A 86 7.99 10.46 33.16
CA ARG A 86 7.43 9.82 31.97
C ARG A 86 8.10 10.29 30.68
N GLN A 87 8.47 11.57 30.61
CA GLN A 87 9.12 12.16 29.43
C GLN A 87 10.57 11.66 29.23
N LEU A 88 11.22 11.08 30.25
CA LEU A 88 12.61 10.63 30.14
C LEU A 88 12.81 9.57 29.04
N ALA A 89 11.85 8.68 28.86
CA ALA A 89 11.89 7.65 27.83
C ALA A 89 12.04 8.25 26.42
N SER A 90 11.24 9.26 26.10
CA SER A 90 11.35 10.01 24.84
C SER A 90 12.60 10.88 24.80
N LYS A 91 12.90 11.60 25.89
CA LYS A 91 14.05 12.53 25.98
C LYS A 91 15.38 11.83 25.74
N TYR A 92 15.53 10.61 26.24
CA TYR A 92 16.75 9.82 26.05
C TYR A 92 16.68 8.88 24.84
N ALA A 93 15.61 8.96 24.04
CA ALA A 93 15.37 8.10 22.89
C ALA A 93 15.47 6.61 23.23
N MET A 94 14.93 6.20 24.39
CA MET A 94 15.02 4.83 24.89
C MET A 94 14.52 3.78 23.89
N PRO A 95 13.37 3.96 23.19
CA PRO A 95 12.91 2.98 22.21
C PRO A 95 13.91 2.79 21.06
N ALA A 96 14.43 3.90 20.52
CA ALA A 96 15.39 3.86 19.42
C ALA A 96 16.74 3.23 19.84
N ARG A 97 17.19 3.50 21.07
CA ARG A 97 18.40 2.89 21.65
C ARG A 97 18.23 1.38 21.87
N MET A 98 17.11 0.96 22.45
CA MET A 98 16.77 -0.44 22.63
C MET A 98 16.77 -1.19 21.29
N TRP A 99 16.13 -0.64 20.26
CA TRP A 99 16.17 -1.22 18.93
C TRP A 99 17.59 -1.29 18.38
N ARG A 100 18.32 -0.17 18.35
CA ARG A 100 19.63 -0.08 17.70
C ARG A 100 20.70 -0.94 18.37
N HIS A 101 20.82 -0.84 19.69
CA HIS A 101 21.92 -1.43 20.48
C HIS A 101 21.51 -2.72 21.20
N GLY A 102 20.21 -2.90 21.47
CA GLY A 102 19.70 -4.11 22.10
C GLY A 102 19.37 -5.21 21.12
N ILE A 103 18.85 -4.88 19.93
CA ILE A 103 18.27 -5.86 19.00
C ILE A 103 19.01 -5.87 17.66
N HIS A 104 18.97 -4.75 16.93
CA HIS A 104 19.40 -4.68 15.54
C HIS A 104 20.90 -4.94 15.37
N SER A 105 21.78 -4.31 16.16
CA SER A 105 23.24 -4.57 16.06
C SER A 105 23.58 -6.04 16.21
N PHE A 106 22.95 -6.71 17.17
CA PHE A 106 23.20 -8.11 17.45
C PHE A 106 22.58 -9.04 16.41
N LEU A 107 21.39 -8.71 15.88
CA LEU A 107 20.82 -9.43 14.73
C LEU A 107 21.73 -9.34 13.50
N GLU A 108 22.32 -8.18 13.23
CA GLU A 108 23.26 -8.01 12.11
C GLU A 108 24.58 -8.76 12.33
N LEU A 109 25.06 -8.83 13.59
CA LEU A 109 26.19 -9.68 13.95
C LEU A 109 25.85 -11.16 13.71
N LEU A 110 24.73 -11.64 14.23
CA LEU A 110 24.27 -13.02 14.03
C LEU A 110 24.10 -13.33 12.53
N ARG A 111 23.51 -12.42 11.75
CA ARG A 111 23.29 -12.57 10.31
C ARG A 111 24.59 -12.74 9.52
N HIS A 112 25.66 -12.04 9.89
CA HIS A 112 26.97 -12.17 9.24
C HIS A 112 27.59 -13.57 9.39
N TRP A 113 27.24 -14.28 10.45
CA TRP A 113 27.81 -15.60 10.78
C TRP A 113 26.95 -16.76 10.32
N LEU A 114 25.90 -16.51 9.53
CA LEU A 114 25.11 -17.58 8.93
C LEU A 114 25.98 -18.42 7.98
N PRO A 115 25.80 -19.75 7.94
CA PRO A 115 24.77 -20.53 8.65
C PRO A 115 25.13 -20.94 10.08
N ALA A 116 26.35 -20.65 10.58
CA ALA A 116 26.84 -21.18 11.86
C ALA A 116 26.12 -20.63 13.10
N SER A 117 25.50 -19.46 13.00
CA SER A 117 24.75 -18.77 14.06
C SER A 117 23.24 -19.02 14.01
N LEU A 118 22.73 -19.86 13.10
CA LEU A 118 21.30 -19.97 12.81
C LEU A 118 20.43 -20.26 14.04
N GLU A 119 20.78 -21.29 14.82
CA GLU A 119 20.03 -21.64 16.04
C GLU A 119 20.04 -20.51 17.08
N HIS A 120 21.18 -19.82 17.23
CA HIS A 120 21.34 -18.67 18.12
C HIS A 120 20.52 -17.47 17.65
N MET A 121 20.47 -17.24 16.34
CA MET A 121 19.67 -16.19 15.73
C MET A 121 18.18 -16.43 15.92
N LEU A 122 17.72 -17.67 15.72
CA LEU A 122 16.34 -18.06 16.02
C LEU A 122 16.00 -17.80 17.49
N ALA A 123 16.82 -18.32 18.41
CA ALA A 123 16.62 -18.14 19.85
C ALA A 123 16.55 -16.65 20.25
N PHE A 124 17.43 -15.82 19.67
CA PHE A 124 17.43 -14.39 19.94
C PHE A 124 16.21 -13.66 19.36
N ILE A 125 15.76 -14.01 18.15
CA ILE A 125 14.55 -13.41 17.57
C ILE A 125 13.33 -13.71 18.44
N TYR A 126 13.12 -14.96 18.89
CA TYR A 126 12.01 -15.30 19.78
C TYR A 126 12.06 -14.55 21.11
N LEU A 127 13.27 -14.37 21.67
CA LEU A 127 13.47 -13.59 22.88
C LEU A 127 13.11 -12.11 22.68
N ALA A 128 13.65 -11.50 21.63
CA ALA A 128 13.39 -10.09 21.31
C ALA A 128 11.90 -9.87 21.00
N TYR A 129 11.27 -10.79 20.25
CA TYR A 129 9.85 -10.73 19.93
C TYR A 129 8.99 -10.79 21.18
N SER A 130 9.27 -11.73 22.10
CA SER A 130 8.55 -11.85 23.37
C SER A 130 8.67 -10.57 24.22
N MET A 131 9.86 -9.96 24.23
CA MET A 131 10.07 -8.68 24.93
C MET A 131 9.28 -7.53 24.27
N MET A 132 9.29 -7.43 22.94
CA MET A 132 8.55 -6.39 22.22
C MET A 132 7.03 -6.55 22.39
N ALA A 133 6.52 -7.78 22.36
CA ALA A 133 5.11 -8.08 22.60
C ALA A 133 4.69 -7.69 24.03
N LEU A 134 5.54 -8.00 25.02
CA LEU A 134 5.29 -7.58 26.40
C LEU A 134 5.25 -6.05 26.53
N LEU A 135 6.17 -5.32 25.88
CA LEU A 135 6.17 -3.85 25.89
C LEU A 135 4.97 -3.25 25.15
N TYR A 136 4.52 -3.88 24.07
CA TYR A 136 3.30 -3.51 23.37
C TYR A 136 2.08 -3.56 24.29
N GLU A 137 1.96 -4.60 25.11
CA GLU A 137 0.84 -4.77 26.06
C GLU A 137 0.96 -3.87 27.30
N THR A 138 2.18 -3.70 27.83
CA THR A 138 2.40 -3.05 29.14
C THR A 138 2.74 -1.56 29.05
N VAL A 139 3.25 -1.08 27.91
CA VAL A 139 3.72 0.30 27.72
C VAL A 139 3.17 0.89 26.41
N PRO A 140 1.85 1.20 26.36
CA PRO A 140 1.18 1.64 25.12
C PRO A 140 1.63 3.03 24.62
N THR A 141 2.31 3.83 25.46
CA THR A 141 2.84 5.15 25.08
C THR A 141 3.72 5.11 23.82
N PHE A 142 4.40 3.99 23.56
CA PHE A 142 5.28 3.81 22.40
C PHE A 142 4.78 2.72 21.44
N LYS A 143 3.45 2.43 21.46
CA LYS A 143 2.82 1.35 20.68
C LYS A 143 3.29 1.32 19.22
N ASP A 144 3.31 2.46 18.54
CA ASP A 144 3.74 2.55 17.14
C ASP A 144 5.19 2.07 16.91
N THR A 145 6.09 2.34 17.86
CA THR A 145 7.47 1.85 17.77
C THR A 145 7.54 0.34 17.98
N TRP A 146 6.76 -0.19 18.94
CA TRP A 146 6.74 -1.63 19.22
C TRP A 146 6.17 -2.44 18.06
N ILE A 147 5.09 -1.97 17.43
CA ILE A 147 4.52 -2.59 16.23
C ILE A 147 5.57 -2.68 15.12
N GLU A 148 6.32 -1.60 14.88
CA GLU A 148 7.41 -1.63 13.88
C GLU A 148 8.47 -2.68 14.21
N CYS A 149 8.94 -2.72 15.46
CA CYS A 149 9.95 -3.68 15.89
C CYS A 149 9.46 -5.12 15.74
N LEU A 150 8.18 -5.39 16.04
CA LEU A 150 7.56 -6.70 15.87
C LEU A 150 7.47 -7.09 14.39
N GLY A 151 7.11 -6.15 13.51
CA GLY A 151 7.14 -6.34 12.06
C GLY A 151 8.56 -6.63 11.55
N ASP A 152 9.54 -5.83 11.95
CA ASP A 152 10.95 -6.01 11.56
C ASP A 152 11.50 -7.37 12.05
N LEU A 153 11.21 -7.77 13.29
CA LEU A 153 11.59 -9.09 13.83
C LEU A 153 10.95 -10.25 13.04
N GLY A 154 9.67 -10.11 12.69
CA GLY A 154 8.98 -11.07 11.83
C GLY A 154 9.65 -11.20 10.47
N ARG A 155 10.10 -10.08 9.87
CA ARG A 155 10.88 -10.10 8.63
C ARG A 155 12.23 -10.79 8.76
N TYR A 156 12.97 -10.55 9.85
CA TYR A 156 14.24 -11.24 10.08
C TYR A 156 14.03 -12.75 10.15
N ARG A 157 13.00 -13.20 10.89
CA ARG A 157 12.68 -14.62 11.02
C ARG A 157 12.22 -15.25 9.70
N MET A 158 11.43 -14.53 8.90
CA MET A 158 11.06 -14.93 7.55
C MET A 158 12.28 -15.04 6.62
N ALA A 159 13.23 -14.10 6.71
CA ALA A 159 14.35 -14.00 5.79
C ALA A 159 15.44 -15.07 6.01
N ILE A 160 15.56 -15.60 7.22
CA ILE A 160 16.50 -16.69 7.54
C ILE A 160 15.90 -18.09 7.31
N GLU A 161 14.62 -18.18 6.95
CA GLU A 161 13.96 -19.44 6.63
C GLU A 161 14.13 -19.77 5.14
N ASP A 162 15.07 -20.67 4.86
CA ASP A 162 15.40 -21.12 3.50
C ASP A 162 14.75 -22.47 3.15
N ASP A 163 14.59 -23.37 4.12
CA ASP A 163 14.15 -24.76 3.88
C ASP A 163 12.66 -24.99 4.20
N ASP A 164 12.09 -24.33 5.21
CA ASP A 164 10.69 -24.52 5.60
C ASP A 164 9.78 -23.42 5.02
N LEU A 165 9.13 -23.74 3.89
CA LEU A 165 8.19 -22.83 3.24
C LEU A 165 6.97 -22.47 4.11
N MET A 166 6.55 -23.36 5.01
CA MET A 166 5.40 -23.11 5.89
C MET A 166 5.77 -22.11 6.98
N ASP A 167 6.90 -22.30 7.64
CA ASP A 167 7.39 -21.35 8.64
C ASP A 167 7.66 -19.98 8.03
N ARG A 168 8.22 -19.95 6.80
CA ARG A 168 8.41 -18.71 6.06
C ARG A 168 7.08 -17.99 5.80
N GLU A 169 6.02 -18.70 5.42
CA GLU A 169 4.69 -18.13 5.18
C GLU A 169 4.03 -17.63 6.48
N VAL A 170 4.19 -18.37 7.58
CA VAL A 170 3.72 -17.96 8.92
C VAL A 170 4.37 -16.62 9.31
N TRP A 171 5.69 -16.52 9.21
CA TRP A 171 6.41 -15.31 9.59
C TRP A 171 6.22 -14.14 8.61
N THR A 172 5.97 -14.44 7.33
CA THR A 172 5.49 -13.44 6.37
C THR A 172 4.17 -12.85 6.84
N SER A 173 3.23 -13.69 7.30
CA SER A 173 1.90 -13.27 7.76
C SER A 173 1.96 -12.51 9.08
N VAL A 174 2.77 -12.97 10.05
CA VAL A 174 3.04 -12.23 11.30
C VAL A 174 3.61 -10.84 11.00
N SER A 175 4.61 -10.77 10.11
CA SER A 175 5.19 -9.50 9.74
C SER A 175 4.19 -8.57 9.04
N ARG A 176 3.35 -9.14 8.15
CA ARG A 176 2.33 -8.39 7.41
C ARG A 176 1.31 -7.79 8.38
N HIS A 177 0.80 -8.59 9.31
CA HIS A 177 -0.14 -8.17 10.35
C HIS A 177 0.35 -6.91 11.09
N TRP A 178 1.59 -6.94 11.60
CA TRP A 178 2.15 -5.79 12.31
C TRP A 178 2.32 -4.55 11.43
N TYR A 179 2.80 -4.68 10.19
CA TYR A 179 2.90 -3.50 9.33
C TYR A 179 1.55 -2.97 8.84
N SER A 180 0.55 -3.84 8.71
CA SER A 180 -0.83 -3.44 8.45
C SER A 180 -1.38 -2.62 9.61
N GLU A 181 -1.23 -3.08 10.86
CA GLU A 181 -1.60 -2.28 12.06
C GLU A 181 -0.84 -0.95 12.12
N ALA A 182 0.48 -0.97 11.84
CA ALA A 182 1.28 0.25 11.79
C ALA A 182 0.80 1.23 10.72
N SER A 183 0.32 0.71 9.58
CA SER A 183 -0.24 1.53 8.50
C SER A 183 -1.60 2.11 8.88
N ASP A 184 -2.39 1.43 9.72
CA ASP A 184 -3.66 1.96 10.21
C ASP A 184 -3.50 3.07 11.24
N ASN A 185 -2.46 2.99 12.08
CA ASN A 185 -2.15 4.04 13.04
C ASN A 185 -1.58 5.29 12.35
N ALA A 186 -0.80 5.10 11.28
CA ALA A 186 -0.13 6.17 10.54
C ALA A 186 -0.31 6.06 9.02
N PRO A 187 -1.54 6.19 8.49
CA PRO A 187 -1.85 5.88 7.09
C PRO A 187 -1.18 6.80 6.09
N THR A 188 -0.73 7.98 6.51
CA THR A 188 -0.05 8.96 5.65
C THR A 188 1.46 8.74 5.52
N THR A 189 2.02 7.72 6.17
CA THR A 189 3.46 7.47 6.26
C THR A 189 3.91 6.34 5.33
N GLY A 190 4.73 6.66 4.34
CA GLY A 190 5.14 5.76 3.26
C GLY A 190 5.91 4.52 3.72
N ARG A 191 6.70 4.64 4.79
CA ARG A 191 7.63 3.59 5.26
C ARG A 191 6.93 2.25 5.55
N ARG A 192 5.67 2.27 6.01
CA ARG A 192 4.90 1.05 6.27
C ARG A 192 4.54 0.30 5.00
N TYR A 193 4.06 1.03 3.99
CA TYR A 193 3.71 0.45 2.70
C TYR A 193 4.94 -0.10 1.98
N HIS A 194 6.10 0.55 2.11
CA HIS A 194 7.36 -0.02 1.62
C HIS A 194 7.63 -1.42 2.20
N ASN A 195 7.47 -1.60 3.51
CA ASN A 195 7.66 -2.91 4.13
C ASN A 195 6.61 -3.93 3.67
N LEU A 196 5.34 -3.53 3.56
CA LEU A 196 4.28 -4.37 2.99
C LEU A 196 4.57 -4.78 1.53
N ALA A 197 5.19 -3.91 0.73
CA ALA A 197 5.59 -4.22 -0.63
C ALA A 197 6.68 -5.31 -0.72
N ILE A 198 7.55 -5.40 0.29
CA ILE A 198 8.55 -6.47 0.38
C ILE A 198 7.87 -7.82 0.69
N LEU A 199 6.86 -7.80 1.56
CA LEU A 199 6.10 -8.97 2.02
C LEU A 199 5.01 -9.44 1.04
N ALA A 200 4.69 -8.63 0.03
CA ALA A 200 3.72 -8.97 -0.99
C ALA A 200 4.28 -9.95 -2.06
N ARG A 201 5.54 -10.38 -1.98
CA ARG A 201 6.08 -11.41 -2.88
C ARG A 201 5.32 -12.74 -2.71
N PRO A 202 5.02 -13.48 -3.80
CA PRO A 202 5.38 -13.23 -5.19
C PRO A 202 4.35 -12.39 -6.00
N ASN A 203 3.38 -11.73 -5.38
CA ASN A 203 2.32 -10.98 -6.05
C ASN A 203 2.81 -9.61 -6.57
N GLY A 204 3.29 -9.58 -7.82
CA GLY A 204 3.85 -8.37 -8.44
C GLY A 204 2.90 -7.16 -8.51
N LEU A 205 1.59 -7.38 -8.69
CA LEU A 205 0.60 -6.30 -8.68
C LEU A 205 0.49 -5.65 -7.31
N GLN A 206 0.38 -6.46 -6.26
CA GLN A 206 0.29 -5.98 -4.88
C GLN A 206 1.59 -5.30 -4.45
N GLN A 207 2.76 -5.81 -4.87
CA GLN A 207 4.05 -5.14 -4.65
C GLN A 207 4.08 -3.75 -5.29
N LEU A 208 3.69 -3.66 -6.56
CA LEU A 208 3.64 -2.38 -7.28
C LEU A 208 2.67 -1.39 -6.62
N PHE A 209 1.49 -1.86 -6.19
CA PHE A 209 0.53 -1.07 -5.43
C PHE A 209 1.17 -0.48 -4.17
N TYR A 210 1.78 -1.31 -3.31
CA TYR A 210 2.34 -0.85 -2.04
C TYR A 210 3.56 0.06 -2.23
N TYR A 211 4.45 -0.23 -3.18
CA TYR A 211 5.56 0.68 -3.47
C TYR A 211 5.06 2.02 -4.04
N SER A 212 4.07 2.01 -4.93
CA SER A 212 3.48 3.24 -5.45
C SER A 212 2.81 4.04 -4.33
N LYS A 213 2.05 3.38 -3.46
CA LYS A 213 1.44 4.00 -2.28
C LYS A 213 2.50 4.60 -1.34
N SER A 214 3.60 3.88 -1.08
CA SER A 214 4.73 4.36 -0.28
C SER A 214 5.31 5.70 -0.78
N LEU A 215 5.20 5.99 -2.08
CA LEU A 215 5.71 7.22 -2.70
C LEU A 215 4.64 8.30 -2.86
N CYS A 216 3.35 7.94 -2.87
CA CYS A 216 2.24 8.87 -3.15
C CYS A 216 1.42 9.29 -1.92
N VAL A 217 1.75 8.79 -0.73
CA VAL A 217 1.16 9.30 0.53
C VAL A 217 1.83 10.63 0.97
N PRO A 218 1.18 11.43 1.84
CA PRO A 218 1.69 12.75 2.23
C PRO A 218 3.11 12.78 2.78
N VAL A 219 3.54 11.74 3.52
CA VAL A 219 4.92 11.59 4.00
C VAL A 219 5.55 10.43 3.24
N PRO A 220 6.13 10.65 2.05
CA PRO A 220 6.65 9.59 1.20
C PRO A 220 7.92 8.98 1.78
N PHE A 221 8.16 7.70 1.48
CA PHE A 221 9.42 7.03 1.83
C PHE A 221 10.29 6.85 0.59
N LEU A 222 11.21 7.79 0.37
CA LEU A 222 11.96 7.92 -0.88
C LEU A 222 12.89 6.72 -1.18
N SER A 223 13.36 5.99 -0.18
CA SER A 223 14.14 4.75 -0.41
C SER A 223 13.34 3.67 -1.16
N ALA A 224 12.01 3.79 -1.23
CA ALA A 224 11.19 2.95 -2.09
C ALA A 224 11.52 3.13 -3.59
N HIS A 225 12.10 4.27 -4.02
CA HIS A 225 12.55 4.47 -5.40
C HIS A 225 13.60 3.45 -5.84
N GLU A 226 14.54 3.11 -4.97
CA GLU A 226 15.56 2.11 -5.28
C GLU A 226 14.98 0.70 -5.15
N SER A 227 14.16 0.47 -4.11
CA SER A 227 13.65 -0.87 -3.83
C SER A 227 12.61 -1.37 -4.84
N ILE A 228 11.77 -0.48 -5.38
CA ILE A 228 10.81 -0.84 -6.44
C ILE A 228 11.53 -1.28 -7.72
N MET A 229 12.76 -0.85 -7.96
CA MET A 229 13.54 -1.33 -9.12
C MET A 229 13.81 -2.83 -9.05
N THR A 230 13.85 -3.45 -7.86
CA THR A 230 13.97 -4.91 -7.74
C THR A 230 12.76 -5.66 -8.31
N LEU A 231 11.59 -5.01 -8.37
CA LEU A 231 10.43 -5.51 -9.09
C LEU A 231 10.57 -5.26 -10.60
N PHE A 232 11.01 -4.08 -11.02
CA PHE A 232 11.04 -3.70 -12.43
C PHE A 232 12.21 -4.27 -13.24
N ASP A 233 13.41 -4.37 -12.68
CA ASP A 233 14.64 -4.72 -13.42
C ASP A 233 14.56 -6.06 -14.16
N PRO A 234 14.01 -7.16 -13.59
CA PRO A 234 13.83 -8.41 -14.34
C PRO A 234 12.99 -8.21 -15.61
N HIS A 235 11.97 -7.37 -15.53
CA HIS A 235 11.02 -7.11 -16.60
C HIS A 235 11.57 -6.13 -17.65
N LEU A 236 12.34 -5.12 -17.23
CA LEU A 236 13.03 -4.17 -18.12
C LEU A 236 14.23 -4.82 -18.84
N ASN A 237 14.82 -5.86 -18.24
CA ASN A 237 15.96 -6.59 -18.80
C ASN A 237 15.57 -7.85 -19.59
N GLY A 238 14.28 -8.18 -19.69
CA GLY A 238 13.82 -9.39 -20.39
C GLY A 238 14.24 -10.68 -19.69
N SER A 239 14.49 -10.64 -18.39
CA SER A 239 14.76 -11.82 -17.57
C SER A 239 13.49 -12.64 -17.38
N PRO A 240 13.61 -13.99 -17.25
CA PRO A 240 12.46 -14.83 -16.93
C PRO A 240 11.79 -14.37 -15.63
N THR A 241 10.45 -14.28 -15.65
CA THR A 241 9.63 -13.89 -14.50
C THR A 241 8.66 -15.00 -14.12
N ARG A 242 8.28 -15.04 -12.84
CA ARG A 242 7.24 -15.96 -12.32
C ARG A 242 5.82 -15.36 -12.40
N LEU A 243 5.69 -14.10 -12.82
CA LEU A 243 4.39 -13.45 -12.99
C LEU A 243 3.66 -13.99 -14.22
N GLN A 244 2.31 -13.96 -14.17
CA GLN A 244 1.50 -14.18 -15.37
C GLN A 244 1.84 -13.10 -16.42
N GLU A 245 1.71 -13.44 -17.70
CA GLU A 245 2.10 -12.55 -18.81
C GLU A 245 1.44 -11.16 -18.71
N ILE A 246 0.15 -11.11 -18.39
CA ILE A 246 -0.60 -9.86 -18.22
C ILE A 246 -0.07 -9.01 -17.05
N ASP A 247 0.23 -9.62 -15.90
CA ASP A 247 0.78 -8.91 -14.74
C ASP A 247 2.20 -8.43 -15.04
N ALA A 248 2.99 -9.24 -15.74
CA ALA A 248 4.32 -8.87 -16.20
C ALA A 248 4.28 -7.70 -17.19
N ALA A 249 3.29 -7.64 -18.08
CA ALA A 249 3.07 -6.52 -19.00
C ALA A 249 2.70 -5.24 -18.26
N PHE A 250 1.81 -5.33 -17.26
CA PHE A 250 1.44 -4.20 -16.40
C PHE A 250 2.65 -3.66 -15.62
N VAL A 251 3.40 -4.55 -14.96
CA VAL A 251 4.61 -4.20 -14.21
C VAL A 251 5.70 -3.63 -15.13
N ARG A 252 5.87 -4.15 -16.35
CA ARG A 252 6.78 -3.57 -17.36
C ARG A 252 6.39 -2.13 -17.71
N ALA A 253 5.13 -1.90 -18.05
CA ALA A 253 4.64 -0.57 -18.41
C ALA A 253 4.90 0.44 -17.28
N HIS A 254 4.56 0.07 -16.04
CA HIS A 254 4.88 0.88 -14.86
C HIS A 254 6.38 1.10 -14.66
N GLY A 255 7.22 0.08 -14.86
CA GLY A 255 8.67 0.21 -14.75
C GLY A 255 9.28 1.18 -15.74
N ILE A 256 8.76 1.22 -16.98
CA ILE A 256 9.17 2.17 -18.01
C ILE A 256 8.70 3.59 -17.65
N LEU A 257 7.43 3.76 -17.27
CA LEU A 257 6.88 5.04 -16.82
C LEU A 257 7.62 5.60 -15.60
N PHE A 258 7.98 4.74 -14.65
CA PHE A 258 8.67 5.10 -13.42
C PHE A 258 10.11 5.54 -13.69
N SER A 259 10.89 4.67 -14.35
CA SER A 259 12.33 4.86 -14.54
C SER A 259 12.67 5.79 -15.71
N GLY A 260 11.74 6.01 -16.64
CA GLY A 260 12.00 6.69 -17.91
C GLY A 260 12.88 5.87 -18.88
N LYS A 261 13.19 4.61 -18.56
CA LYS A 261 14.03 3.73 -19.39
C LYS A 261 13.15 2.94 -20.36
N ASP A 262 12.96 3.46 -21.57
CA ASP A 262 12.42 2.68 -22.70
C ASP A 262 13.56 2.31 -23.65
N LYS A 263 14.00 1.04 -23.60
CA LYS A 263 15.17 0.58 -24.37
C LYS A 263 14.95 0.62 -25.88
N ASP A 264 13.73 0.37 -26.33
CA ASP A 264 13.40 0.17 -27.74
C ASP A 264 12.51 1.31 -28.30
N LYS A 265 12.26 2.36 -27.51
CA LYS A 265 11.31 3.48 -27.79
C LYS A 265 9.87 3.04 -28.13
N ASN A 266 9.57 1.76 -27.99
CA ASN A 266 8.27 1.15 -28.29
C ASN A 266 7.93 0.05 -27.28
N GLN A 267 8.77 -0.15 -26.26
CA GLN A 267 8.54 -1.20 -25.26
C GLN A 267 7.33 -0.87 -24.40
N LEU A 268 7.11 0.43 -24.13
CA LEU A 268 5.93 0.90 -23.41
C LEU A 268 4.66 0.56 -24.16
N THR A 269 4.54 1.00 -25.41
CA THR A 269 3.36 0.74 -26.27
C THR A 269 3.08 -0.75 -26.41
N LYS A 270 4.11 -1.58 -26.61
CA LYS A 270 3.96 -3.04 -26.66
C LYS A 270 3.40 -3.60 -25.35
N SER A 271 3.97 -3.19 -24.20
CA SER A 271 3.53 -3.68 -22.89
C SER A 271 2.10 -3.23 -22.56
N VAL A 272 1.74 -1.99 -22.90
CA VAL A 272 0.38 -1.48 -22.77
C VAL A 272 -0.59 -2.26 -23.67
N ASN A 273 -0.24 -2.50 -24.94
CA ASN A 273 -1.08 -3.27 -25.86
C ASN A 273 -1.29 -4.70 -25.40
N GLU A 274 -0.23 -5.36 -24.91
CA GLU A 274 -0.28 -6.71 -24.35
C GLU A 274 -1.19 -6.76 -23.12
N PHE A 275 -1.07 -5.82 -22.19
CA PHE A 275 -1.94 -5.75 -21.03
C PHE A 275 -3.40 -5.49 -21.41
N VAL A 276 -3.67 -4.41 -22.16
CA VAL A 276 -5.02 -3.95 -22.49
C VAL A 276 -5.78 -4.99 -23.33
N SER A 277 -5.13 -5.62 -24.32
CA SER A 277 -5.79 -6.61 -25.19
C SER A 277 -6.19 -7.90 -24.45
N ASN A 278 -5.47 -8.25 -23.37
CA ASN A 278 -5.76 -9.42 -22.56
C ASN A 278 -6.66 -9.13 -21.35
N LEU A 279 -6.86 -7.86 -21.00
CA LEU A 279 -7.52 -7.45 -19.76
C LEU A 279 -8.97 -7.96 -19.65
N ASP A 280 -9.79 -7.81 -20.70
CA ASP A 280 -11.20 -8.23 -20.66
C ASP A 280 -11.36 -9.74 -20.39
N ASN A 281 -10.55 -10.54 -21.09
CA ASN A 281 -10.49 -11.98 -20.90
C ASN A 281 -9.97 -12.35 -19.51
N HIS A 282 -8.97 -11.62 -19.00
CA HIS A 282 -8.40 -11.87 -17.69
C HIS A 282 -9.39 -11.57 -16.55
N ILE A 283 -10.16 -10.48 -16.65
CA ILE A 283 -11.26 -10.17 -15.71
C ILE A 283 -12.28 -11.31 -15.71
N THR A 284 -12.70 -11.75 -16.90
CA THR A 284 -13.70 -12.82 -17.08
C THR A 284 -13.23 -14.14 -16.46
N ARG A 285 -11.95 -14.48 -16.58
CA ARG A 285 -11.38 -15.73 -16.03
C ARG A 285 -11.18 -15.68 -14.52
N ASN A 286 -10.79 -14.54 -13.96
CA ASN A 286 -10.46 -14.43 -12.53
C ASN A 286 -11.66 -14.11 -11.64
N THR A 287 -12.72 -13.48 -12.18
CA THR A 287 -13.98 -13.19 -11.47
C THR A 287 -13.73 -12.50 -10.12
N LYS A 288 -14.08 -13.13 -8.99
CA LYS A 288 -13.90 -12.58 -7.64
C LYS A 288 -12.45 -12.29 -7.28
N ARG A 289 -11.48 -13.05 -7.81
CA ARG A 289 -10.05 -12.78 -7.59
C ARG A 289 -9.60 -11.45 -8.22
N TRP A 290 -10.37 -10.92 -9.17
CA TRP A 290 -10.09 -9.63 -9.78
C TRP A 290 -10.51 -8.44 -8.92
N LEU A 291 -11.31 -8.63 -7.86
CA LEU A 291 -11.71 -7.53 -6.99
C LEU A 291 -10.48 -6.80 -6.43
N ASP A 292 -9.51 -7.57 -5.93
CA ASP A 292 -8.27 -7.06 -5.35
C ASP A 292 -7.33 -6.47 -6.41
N SER A 293 -7.08 -7.23 -7.47
CA SER A 293 -6.28 -6.77 -8.61
C SER A 293 -6.85 -5.48 -9.21
N GLY A 294 -8.17 -5.34 -9.24
CA GLY A 294 -8.87 -4.17 -9.76
C GLY A 294 -8.50 -2.90 -8.99
N TYR A 295 -8.63 -2.89 -7.66
CA TYR A 295 -8.24 -1.70 -6.91
C TYR A 295 -6.73 -1.49 -6.85
N TYR A 296 -5.89 -2.54 -6.87
CA TYR A 296 -4.43 -2.38 -7.00
C TYR A 296 -4.05 -1.66 -8.29
N ILE A 297 -4.62 -2.09 -9.43
CA ILE A 297 -4.38 -1.49 -10.74
C ILE A 297 -4.91 -0.06 -10.79
N GLY A 298 -6.14 0.18 -10.30
CA GLY A 298 -6.72 1.53 -10.26
C GLY A 298 -5.86 2.51 -9.47
N ILE A 299 -5.38 2.10 -8.28
CA ILE A 299 -4.50 2.91 -7.45
C ILE A 299 -3.14 3.14 -8.13
N ALA A 300 -2.52 2.09 -8.68
CA ALA A 300 -1.23 2.21 -9.35
C ALA A 300 -1.29 3.16 -10.56
N LEU A 301 -2.37 3.11 -11.35
CA LEU A 301 -2.61 4.04 -12.45
C LEU A 301 -2.78 5.49 -11.95
N GLY A 302 -3.55 5.70 -10.88
CA GLY A 302 -3.66 7.02 -10.23
C GLY A 302 -2.30 7.56 -9.77
N CYS A 303 -1.47 6.71 -9.16
CA CYS A 303 -0.09 7.05 -8.79
C CYS A 303 0.77 7.40 -10.02
N ALA A 304 0.66 6.65 -11.13
CA ALA A 304 1.41 6.93 -12.35
C ALA A 304 1.01 8.26 -13.00
N ILE A 305 -0.29 8.61 -13.00
CA ILE A 305 -0.79 9.93 -13.46
C ILE A 305 -0.17 11.07 -12.63
N LEU A 306 0.00 10.85 -11.33
CA LEU A 306 0.68 11.77 -10.41
C LEU A 306 2.21 11.64 -10.44
N GLU A 307 2.78 10.96 -11.43
CA GLU A 307 4.22 10.67 -11.58
C GLU A 307 4.85 10.11 -10.30
N TYR A 308 4.14 9.19 -9.64
CA TYR A 308 4.54 8.49 -8.43
C TYR A 308 4.92 9.43 -7.28
N GLY A 309 4.20 10.56 -7.15
CA GLY A 309 4.42 11.53 -6.09
C GLY A 309 5.55 12.52 -6.37
N SER A 310 6.10 12.55 -7.60
CA SER A 310 7.12 13.53 -7.98
C SER A 310 6.64 14.97 -7.76
N GLU A 311 7.46 15.80 -7.11
CA GLU A 311 7.19 17.23 -6.93
C GLU A 311 7.22 18.00 -8.25
N SER A 312 7.85 17.44 -9.29
CA SER A 312 7.83 17.99 -10.64
C SER A 312 6.48 17.79 -11.34
N SER A 313 5.60 16.94 -10.80
CA SER A 313 4.35 16.59 -11.47
C SER A 313 3.47 17.81 -11.65
N SER A 314 3.08 18.02 -12.90
CA SER A 314 2.29 19.17 -13.29
C SER A 314 0.88 19.17 -12.64
N ILE A 315 0.34 17.98 -12.38
CA ILE A 315 -0.94 17.76 -11.69
C ILE A 315 -0.76 18.00 -10.19
N THR A 316 0.28 17.42 -9.57
CA THR A 316 0.58 17.62 -8.14
C THR A 316 0.82 19.10 -7.82
N LYS A 317 1.56 19.82 -8.67
CA LYS A 317 1.74 21.27 -8.54
C LYS A 317 0.41 22.01 -8.63
N ALA A 318 -0.43 21.71 -9.62
CA ALA A 318 -1.75 22.33 -9.77
C ALA A 318 -2.68 22.08 -8.58
N MET A 319 -2.57 20.92 -7.92
CA MET A 319 -3.29 20.63 -6.68
C MET A 319 -2.74 21.45 -5.50
N LYS A 320 -1.42 21.60 -5.38
CA LYS A 320 -0.80 22.42 -4.33
C LYS A 320 -1.18 23.89 -4.47
N THR A 321 -1.12 24.47 -5.67
CA THR A 321 -1.51 25.87 -5.91
C THR A 321 -2.98 26.12 -5.62
N GLY A 322 -3.87 25.22 -6.07
CA GLY A 322 -5.30 25.35 -5.79
C GLY A 322 -5.67 25.28 -4.30
N ARG A 323 -4.81 24.69 -3.44
CA ARG A 323 -4.97 24.74 -1.98
C ARG A 323 -4.49 26.07 -1.37
N VAL A 324 -3.54 26.75 -2.02
CA VAL A 324 -2.98 28.04 -1.55
C VAL A 324 -3.87 29.21 -1.97
N ASP A 325 -4.54 29.14 -3.12
CA ASP A 325 -5.46 30.19 -3.57
C ASP A 325 -6.72 30.33 -2.67
N GLU A 326 -7.02 29.34 -1.82
CA GLU A 326 -8.02 29.45 -0.74
C GLU A 326 -7.49 30.19 0.51
N ALA A 327 -6.17 30.42 0.60
CA ALA A 327 -5.48 31.07 1.72
C ALA A 327 -4.58 32.21 1.20
N ASP A 328 -5.17 33.37 0.92
CA ASP A 328 -4.55 34.66 0.51
C ASP A 328 -3.02 34.77 0.70
N VAL A 329 -2.25 34.37 -0.32
CA VAL A 329 -0.90 34.89 -0.61
C VAL A 329 -0.67 34.83 -2.12
N GLN A 330 -0.43 35.99 -2.75
CA GLN A 330 0.02 36.08 -4.14
C GLN A 330 1.41 35.42 -4.29
N MET A 331 1.50 34.38 -5.10
CA MET A 331 2.77 33.88 -5.64
C MET A 331 2.85 34.11 -7.16
N ASP A 332 4.08 34.28 -7.62
CA ASP A 332 4.48 34.69 -8.97
C ASP A 332 3.94 33.76 -10.06
N ASP A 333 3.14 34.32 -10.95
CA ASP A 333 2.13 33.65 -11.77
C ASP A 333 2.68 33.14 -13.12
N ASN A 334 3.89 32.58 -13.16
CA ASN A 334 4.61 32.42 -14.44
C ASN A 334 5.34 31.10 -14.73
N GLU A 335 5.09 30.01 -14.00
CA GLU A 335 5.48 28.67 -14.45
C GLU A 335 4.27 27.76 -14.70
N THR A 336 3.68 27.92 -15.89
CA THR A 336 2.77 26.89 -16.42
C THR A 336 3.60 25.62 -16.70
N CYS A 337 3.74 24.75 -15.71
CA CYS A 337 4.48 23.50 -15.86
C CYS A 337 3.77 22.62 -16.89
N ALA A 338 4.36 22.46 -18.09
CA ALA A 338 3.85 21.57 -19.12
C ALA A 338 3.82 20.11 -18.62
N ALA A 339 2.89 19.30 -19.13
CA ALA A 339 2.85 17.88 -18.82
C ALA A 339 4.09 17.18 -19.41
N SER A 340 4.74 16.32 -18.61
CA SER A 340 5.85 15.51 -19.11
C SER A 340 5.34 14.44 -20.09
N GLN A 341 6.19 13.97 -21.01
CA GLN A 341 5.80 12.87 -21.90
C GLN A 341 5.38 11.62 -21.09
N ARG A 342 6.07 11.33 -19.98
CA ARG A 342 5.73 10.21 -19.09
C ARG A 342 4.34 10.36 -18.48
N GLN A 343 3.95 11.58 -18.12
CA GLN A 343 2.61 11.86 -17.63
C GLN A 343 1.55 11.66 -18.72
N LEU A 344 1.82 12.09 -19.95
CA LEU A 344 0.94 11.87 -21.10
C LEU A 344 0.80 10.37 -21.41
N ASP A 345 1.91 9.62 -21.37
CA ASP A 345 1.91 8.17 -21.59
C ASP A 345 1.17 7.42 -20.46
N ALA A 346 1.32 7.87 -19.21
CA ALA A 346 0.56 7.33 -18.07
C ALA A 346 -0.95 7.62 -18.20
N LEU A 347 -1.32 8.81 -18.67
CA LEU A 347 -2.72 9.16 -18.94
C LEU A 347 -3.32 8.31 -20.06
N GLU A 348 -2.57 8.08 -21.15
CA GLU A 348 -3.00 7.19 -22.23
C GLU A 348 -3.16 5.75 -21.74
N PHE A 349 -2.22 5.26 -20.93
CA PHE A 349 -2.31 3.93 -20.35
C PHE A 349 -3.53 3.77 -19.43
N ALA A 350 -3.78 4.76 -18.56
CA ALA A 350 -4.95 4.78 -17.70
C ALA A 350 -6.24 4.84 -18.50
N PHE A 351 -6.33 5.72 -19.51
CA PHE A 351 -7.48 5.83 -20.40
C PHE A 351 -7.84 4.52 -21.09
N ARG A 352 -6.86 3.85 -21.69
CA ARG A 352 -7.08 2.57 -22.38
C ARG A 352 -7.49 1.45 -21.43
N THR A 353 -6.97 1.47 -20.20
CA THR A 353 -7.40 0.54 -19.15
C THR A 353 -8.84 0.86 -18.71
N HIS A 354 -9.17 2.14 -18.51
CA HIS A 354 -10.52 2.59 -18.18
C HIS A 354 -11.52 2.18 -19.26
N ASP A 355 -11.20 2.33 -20.56
CA ASP A 355 -12.09 1.94 -21.65
C ASP A 355 -12.54 0.47 -21.55
N VAL A 356 -11.59 -0.45 -21.33
CA VAL A 356 -11.91 -1.88 -21.16
C VAL A 356 -12.78 -2.11 -19.92
N VAL A 357 -12.38 -1.59 -18.75
CA VAL A 357 -13.09 -1.85 -17.49
C VAL A 357 -14.50 -1.23 -17.52
N PHE A 358 -14.65 0.02 -17.95
CA PHE A 358 -15.93 0.71 -17.96
C PHE A 358 -16.91 0.19 -19.01
N ARG A 359 -16.48 -0.59 -20.00
CA ARG A 359 -17.39 -1.31 -20.93
C ARG A 359 -18.07 -2.53 -20.31
N ARG A 360 -17.58 -3.03 -19.16
CA ARG A 360 -18.13 -4.21 -18.48
C ARG A 360 -19.36 -3.85 -17.63
N PHE A 361 -20.37 -3.27 -18.27
CA PHE A 361 -21.59 -2.78 -17.61
C PHE A 361 -22.27 -3.88 -16.80
N GLY A 362 -22.56 -3.59 -15.52
CA GLY A 362 -23.22 -4.52 -14.62
C GLY A 362 -22.37 -5.70 -14.12
N ASP A 363 -21.08 -5.78 -14.47
CA ASP A 363 -20.16 -6.77 -13.91
C ASP A 363 -19.72 -6.35 -12.49
N PRO A 364 -20.09 -7.10 -11.44
CA PRO A 364 -19.71 -6.72 -10.08
C PRO A 364 -18.18 -6.79 -9.85
N ASN A 365 -17.45 -7.60 -10.63
CA ASN A 365 -16.01 -7.81 -10.42
C ASN A 365 -15.16 -6.57 -10.73
N VAL A 366 -15.69 -5.62 -11.51
CA VAL A 366 -14.99 -4.35 -11.79
C VAL A 366 -15.35 -3.23 -10.83
N SER A 367 -16.30 -3.45 -9.92
CA SER A 367 -16.82 -2.39 -9.03
C SER A 367 -15.75 -1.76 -8.14
N PRO A 368 -14.77 -2.50 -7.56
CA PRO A 368 -13.72 -1.87 -6.74
C PRO A 368 -12.82 -0.94 -7.56
N TYR A 369 -12.49 -1.33 -8.79
CA TYR A 369 -11.77 -0.47 -9.73
C TYR A 369 -12.56 0.81 -10.02
N VAL A 370 -13.85 0.66 -10.34
CA VAL A 370 -14.75 1.80 -10.63
C VAL A 370 -14.80 2.75 -9.44
N HIS A 371 -14.92 2.23 -8.22
CA HIS A 371 -14.93 3.04 -7.00
C HIS A 371 -13.63 3.84 -6.84
N VAL A 372 -12.46 3.19 -6.93
CA VAL A 372 -11.14 3.85 -6.85
C VAL A 372 -10.98 4.94 -7.92
N THR A 373 -11.41 4.67 -9.16
CA THR A 373 -11.30 5.67 -10.23
C THR A 373 -12.22 6.86 -9.96
N LEU A 374 -13.46 6.62 -9.51
CA LEU A 374 -14.40 7.69 -9.21
C LEU A 374 -13.97 8.54 -8.00
N SER A 375 -13.36 7.94 -6.97
CA SER A 375 -12.83 8.69 -5.82
C SER A 375 -11.65 9.58 -6.23
N PHE A 376 -10.75 9.07 -7.08
CA PHE A 376 -9.66 9.84 -7.66
C PHE A 376 -10.16 11.03 -8.50
N LEU A 377 -11.12 10.79 -9.41
CA LEU A 377 -11.74 11.85 -10.22
C LEU A 377 -12.48 12.86 -9.34
N ARG A 378 -13.18 12.40 -8.30
CA ARG A 378 -13.85 13.27 -7.34
C ARG A 378 -12.85 14.18 -6.64
N HIS A 379 -11.70 13.66 -6.22
CA HIS A 379 -10.67 14.52 -5.64
C HIS A 379 -10.20 15.60 -6.61
N LEU A 380 -9.81 15.20 -7.82
CA LEU A 380 -9.34 16.12 -8.85
C LEU A 380 -10.40 17.14 -9.25
N SER A 381 -11.69 16.81 -9.14
CA SER A 381 -12.79 17.74 -9.43
C SER A 381 -12.78 19.03 -8.59
N HIS A 382 -12.13 19.02 -7.42
CA HIS A 382 -11.94 20.21 -6.58
C HIS A 382 -10.79 21.11 -7.06
N PHE A 383 -9.98 20.66 -8.00
CA PHE A 383 -8.81 21.37 -8.53
C PHE A 383 -8.97 21.55 -10.05
N SER A 384 -9.62 22.63 -10.48
CA SER A 384 -9.96 22.86 -11.90
C SER A 384 -8.76 22.73 -12.85
N THR A 385 -7.61 23.26 -12.46
CA THR A 385 -6.37 23.19 -13.26
C THR A 385 -5.82 21.77 -13.35
N ALA A 386 -5.91 21.00 -12.27
CA ALA A 386 -5.46 19.61 -12.27
C ALA A 386 -6.40 18.73 -13.10
N MET A 387 -7.72 18.92 -12.94
CA MET A 387 -8.75 18.21 -13.68
C MET A 387 -8.71 18.51 -15.19
N GLY A 388 -8.49 19.77 -15.56
CA GLY A 388 -8.35 20.20 -16.96
C GLY A 388 -7.21 19.52 -17.71
N ARG A 389 -6.20 18.98 -17.01
CA ARG A 389 -5.08 18.23 -17.61
C ARG A 389 -5.45 16.81 -17.99
N ILE A 390 -6.53 16.26 -17.42
CA ILE A 390 -6.91 14.85 -17.62
C ILE A 390 -8.30 14.68 -18.23
N GLU A 391 -9.19 15.67 -18.12
CA GLU A 391 -10.62 15.52 -18.39
C GLU A 391 -10.95 15.05 -19.81
N GLU A 392 -10.13 15.39 -20.80
CA GLU A 392 -10.29 14.97 -22.20
C GLU A 392 -9.97 13.48 -22.42
N LYS A 393 -9.17 12.88 -21.53
CA LYS A 393 -8.80 11.46 -21.57
C LYS A 393 -9.64 10.61 -20.61
N VAL A 394 -10.60 11.20 -19.89
CA VAL A 394 -11.51 10.44 -19.03
C VAL A 394 -12.71 9.97 -19.87
N PRO A 395 -13.07 8.68 -19.84
CA PRO A 395 -14.18 8.16 -20.65
C PRO A 395 -15.55 8.46 -20.02
N TRP A 396 -15.90 9.74 -19.89
CA TRP A 396 -17.12 10.22 -19.22
C TRP A 396 -18.38 9.53 -19.71
N LYS A 397 -18.48 9.28 -21.01
CA LYS A 397 -19.64 8.59 -21.59
C LYS A 397 -19.75 7.15 -21.09
N LEU A 398 -18.66 6.41 -21.03
CA LEU A 398 -18.65 5.05 -20.48
C LEU A 398 -18.93 5.06 -18.97
N ILE A 399 -18.38 6.02 -18.23
CA ILE A 399 -18.69 6.22 -16.81
C ILE A 399 -20.19 6.44 -16.62
N SER A 400 -20.83 7.31 -17.41
CA SER A 400 -22.28 7.55 -17.32
C SER A 400 -23.10 6.28 -17.58
N ARG A 401 -22.69 5.44 -18.54
CA ARG A 401 -23.36 4.16 -18.84
C ARG A 401 -23.16 3.14 -17.72
N MET A 402 -21.94 3.04 -17.17
CA MET A 402 -21.65 2.21 -16.02
C MET A 402 -22.52 2.61 -14.83
N LEU A 403 -22.57 3.90 -14.48
CA LEU A 403 -23.42 4.41 -13.41
C LEU A 403 -24.90 4.13 -13.66
N ASN A 404 -25.39 4.29 -14.89
CA ASN A 404 -26.77 3.92 -15.25
C ASN A 404 -27.04 2.41 -15.09
N SER A 405 -26.06 1.55 -15.38
CA SER A 405 -26.19 0.11 -15.15
C SER A 405 -26.28 -0.25 -13.67
N LEU A 406 -25.57 0.49 -12.81
CA LEU A 406 -25.65 0.35 -11.35
C LEU A 406 -26.97 0.92 -10.80
N MET A 407 -27.46 2.03 -11.37
CA MET A 407 -28.70 2.69 -10.95
C MET A 407 -29.92 1.76 -11.08
N ALA A 408 -29.92 0.83 -12.03
CA ALA A 408 -30.98 -0.19 -12.17
C ALA A 408 -31.14 -1.08 -10.92
N LYS A 409 -30.12 -1.16 -10.05
CA LYS A 409 -30.11 -1.93 -8.80
C LYS A 409 -29.99 -1.02 -7.57
N CYS A 410 -30.24 0.27 -7.69
CA CYS A 410 -30.08 1.23 -6.60
C CYS A 410 -31.12 0.99 -5.49
N PRO A 411 -30.70 0.76 -4.23
CA PRO A 411 -31.62 0.52 -3.13
C PRO A 411 -32.28 1.79 -2.62
N SER A 412 -31.56 2.91 -2.55
CA SER A 412 -32.07 4.20 -2.06
C SER A 412 -31.50 5.37 -2.85
N VAL A 413 -32.39 6.10 -3.53
CA VAL A 413 -32.02 7.29 -4.30
C VAL A 413 -31.66 8.46 -3.37
N ASP A 414 -32.33 8.57 -2.23
CA ASP A 414 -32.09 9.66 -1.27
C ASP A 414 -30.67 9.62 -0.71
N LYS A 415 -30.13 8.41 -0.47
CA LYS A 415 -28.74 8.24 0.00
C LYS A 415 -27.71 8.69 -1.04
N ILE A 416 -27.90 8.34 -2.31
CA ILE A 416 -26.95 8.70 -3.37
C ILE A 416 -27.04 10.18 -3.75
N GLU A 417 -28.22 10.81 -3.60
CA GLU A 417 -28.42 12.23 -3.88
C GLU A 417 -27.97 13.14 -2.72
N SER A 418 -27.78 12.59 -1.53
CA SER A 418 -27.28 13.30 -0.35
C SER A 418 -25.88 13.90 -0.59
N GLU A 419 -25.58 14.98 0.14
CA GLU A 419 -24.21 15.52 0.26
C GLU A 419 -23.37 14.70 1.23
N GLU A 420 -24.01 14.01 2.17
CA GLU A 420 -23.34 13.21 3.19
C GLU A 420 -22.78 11.91 2.59
N PHE A 421 -21.64 11.48 3.12
CA PHE A 421 -21.01 10.21 2.77
C PHE A 421 -21.97 9.05 3.06
N PRO A 422 -22.32 8.19 2.08
CA PRO A 422 -23.27 7.11 2.33
C PRO A 422 -22.72 6.13 3.36
N ARG A 423 -23.52 5.85 4.39
CA ARG A 423 -23.18 4.90 5.46
C ARG A 423 -24.19 3.76 5.49
N GLN A 424 -23.71 2.60 5.96
CA GLN A 424 -24.56 1.48 6.32
C GLN A 424 -25.42 1.89 7.52
N ASP A 425 -26.70 1.47 7.55
CA ASP A 425 -27.58 1.68 8.70
C ASP A 425 -27.28 0.72 9.87
N LYS A 426 -26.11 0.07 9.85
CA LYS A 426 -25.66 -0.87 10.88
C LYS A 426 -25.06 -0.11 12.06
N GLU A 427 -25.13 -0.72 13.25
CA GLU A 427 -24.51 -0.18 14.48
C GLU A 427 -23.00 0.05 14.33
N ILE A 428 -22.33 -0.77 13.50
CA ILE A 428 -20.90 -0.66 13.20
C ILE A 428 -20.71 -0.65 11.68
N PRO A 429 -20.31 0.47 11.06
CA PRO A 429 -20.00 0.53 9.64
C PRO A 429 -18.73 -0.26 9.35
N ARG A 430 -18.77 -1.09 8.30
CA ARG A 430 -17.60 -1.83 7.79
C ARG A 430 -17.07 -1.14 6.52
N PRO A 431 -15.85 -0.57 6.54
CA PRO A 431 -15.21 -0.06 5.33
C PRO A 431 -15.01 -1.15 4.28
N LEU A 432 -14.97 -0.75 3.00
CA LEU A 432 -14.68 -1.65 1.89
C LEU A 432 -13.17 -1.99 1.84
N SER A 433 -12.80 -3.12 1.21
CA SER A 433 -11.40 -3.51 1.04
C SER A 433 -10.59 -2.40 0.36
N GLU A 434 -11.18 -1.76 -0.66
CA GLU A 434 -10.55 -0.65 -1.35
C GLU A 434 -10.57 0.67 -0.55
N ASP A 435 -11.36 0.78 0.53
CA ASP A 435 -11.29 1.93 1.45
C ASP A 435 -9.97 1.88 2.22
N PHE A 436 -9.63 0.70 2.78
CA PHE A 436 -8.34 0.45 3.44
C PHE A 436 -7.18 0.61 2.45
N ALA A 437 -7.33 0.08 1.24
CA ALA A 437 -6.30 0.20 0.20
C ALA A 437 -6.00 1.67 -0.15
N GLN A 438 -7.03 2.52 -0.24
CA GLN A 438 -6.88 3.94 -0.54
C GLN A 438 -6.48 4.80 0.67
N ARG A 439 -6.80 4.37 1.90
CA ARG A 439 -6.56 5.13 3.13
C ARG A 439 -5.15 5.71 3.16
N GLY A 440 -5.06 7.02 3.39
CA GLY A 440 -3.80 7.77 3.46
C GLY A 440 -3.26 8.30 2.13
N LEU A 441 -3.81 7.91 0.98
CA LEU A 441 -3.48 8.53 -0.31
C LEU A 441 -4.01 9.97 -0.37
N LEU A 442 -3.31 10.82 -1.13
CA LEU A 442 -3.66 12.24 -1.26
C LEU A 442 -5.10 12.47 -1.74
N TRP A 443 -5.61 11.59 -2.62
CA TRP A 443 -6.93 11.78 -3.21
C TRP A 443 -8.10 11.30 -2.34
N VAL A 444 -7.84 10.72 -1.18
CA VAL A 444 -8.88 10.43 -0.19
C VAL A 444 -8.79 11.35 1.04
N ASP A 445 -7.99 12.41 0.95
CA ASP A 445 -7.97 13.51 1.92
C ASP A 445 -9.37 14.11 2.05
N LYS A 446 -9.93 14.06 3.27
CA LYS A 446 -11.31 14.47 3.61
C LYS A 446 -12.44 13.74 2.86
N TYR A 447 -12.14 12.62 2.19
CA TYR A 447 -13.16 11.82 1.51
C TYR A 447 -13.97 10.97 2.50
N TYR A 448 -13.28 10.31 3.43
CA TYR A 448 -13.92 9.50 4.47
C TYR A 448 -14.25 10.36 5.69
N PRO A 449 -15.35 10.07 6.40
CA PRO A 449 -15.59 10.64 7.71
C PRO A 449 -14.51 10.25 8.73
N ASP A 450 -14.27 11.10 9.73
CA ASP A 450 -13.18 10.93 10.71
C ASP A 450 -13.29 9.62 11.51
N ASP A 451 -14.51 9.14 11.74
CA ASP A 451 -14.80 7.91 12.49
C ASP A 451 -14.82 6.64 11.60
N TRP A 452 -14.70 6.76 10.27
CA TRP A 452 -14.94 5.66 9.33
C TRP A 452 -14.08 4.42 9.59
N PHE A 453 -12.82 4.63 9.98
CA PHE A 453 -11.86 3.56 10.26
C PHE A 453 -11.67 3.29 11.76
N THR A 454 -12.53 3.85 12.63
CA THR A 454 -12.38 3.76 14.10
C THR A 454 -13.36 2.80 14.76
N THR A 455 -14.45 2.46 14.07
CA THR A 455 -15.61 1.79 14.67
C THR A 455 -15.45 0.29 14.91
N ALA A 456 -14.49 -0.37 14.27
CA ALA A 456 -14.18 -1.78 14.51
C ALA A 456 -12.69 -2.06 14.29
N GLU A 457 -12.11 -2.81 15.22
CA GLU A 457 -10.80 -3.43 15.06
C GLU A 457 -10.96 -4.64 14.14
N PHE A 458 -10.73 -4.43 12.84
CA PHE A 458 -10.61 -5.53 11.89
C PHE A 458 -9.17 -6.02 11.89
N ASP A 459 -8.97 -7.33 11.93
CA ASP A 459 -7.65 -7.89 11.62
C ASP A 459 -7.32 -7.72 10.13
N ASP A 460 -6.08 -8.03 9.73
CA ASP A 460 -5.64 -7.83 8.33
C ASP A 460 -6.43 -8.71 7.34
N ASP A 461 -6.75 -9.94 7.72
CA ASP A 461 -7.47 -10.88 6.84
C ASP A 461 -8.93 -10.42 6.66
N GLU A 462 -9.58 -9.94 7.73
CA GLU A 462 -10.95 -9.43 7.72
C GLU A 462 -11.11 -8.17 6.87
N LYS A 463 -10.10 -7.29 6.80
CA LYS A 463 -10.14 -6.07 5.97
C LYS A 463 -10.31 -6.37 4.50
N TYR A 464 -9.65 -7.42 4.02
CA TYR A 464 -9.63 -7.78 2.62
C TYR A 464 -10.55 -8.98 2.30
N PHE A 465 -11.21 -9.55 3.30
CA PHE A 465 -12.18 -10.63 3.11
C PHE A 465 -13.52 -10.11 2.56
N GLU A 466 -13.74 -10.29 1.25
CA GLU A 466 -14.97 -9.87 0.58
C GLU A 466 -16.20 -10.66 1.09
N VAL A 467 -17.20 -9.93 1.61
CA VAL A 467 -18.50 -10.48 2.00
C VAL A 467 -19.64 -9.95 1.12
N ALA A 468 -20.75 -10.70 1.04
CA ALA A 468 -21.85 -10.39 0.14
C ALA A 468 -22.48 -8.99 0.34
N SER A 469 -22.41 -8.42 1.56
CA SER A 469 -22.94 -7.08 1.84
C SER A 469 -22.11 -5.96 1.21
N MET A 470 -20.83 -6.19 0.90
CA MET A 470 -19.95 -5.15 0.36
C MET A 470 -20.31 -4.74 -1.07
N THR A 471 -20.86 -5.66 -1.86
CA THR A 471 -21.28 -5.38 -3.24
C THR A 471 -22.33 -4.27 -3.35
N PRO A 472 -23.50 -4.33 -2.68
CA PRO A 472 -24.49 -3.24 -2.74
C PRO A 472 -23.97 -1.93 -2.12
N GLU A 473 -23.15 -1.99 -1.08
CA GLU A 473 -22.54 -0.80 -0.45
C GLU A 473 -21.59 -0.09 -1.43
N ARG A 474 -20.78 -0.87 -2.17
CA ARG A 474 -19.91 -0.38 -3.22
C ARG A 474 -20.70 0.22 -4.39
N HIS A 475 -21.81 -0.40 -4.79
CA HIS A 475 -22.70 0.17 -5.81
C HIS A 475 -23.24 1.54 -5.38
N GLU A 476 -23.75 1.65 -4.14
CA GLU A 476 -24.24 2.92 -3.58
C GLU A 476 -23.13 3.98 -3.57
N ARG A 477 -21.92 3.61 -3.17
CA ARG A 477 -20.75 4.50 -3.18
C ARG A 477 -20.42 5.06 -4.56
N CYS A 478 -20.38 4.18 -5.57
CA CYS A 478 -20.14 4.59 -6.96
C CYS A 478 -21.22 5.55 -7.48
N LEU A 479 -22.49 5.28 -7.18
CA LEU A 479 -23.61 6.15 -7.58
C LEU A 479 -23.55 7.51 -6.88
N TRP A 480 -23.24 7.53 -5.58
CA TRP A 480 -23.05 8.76 -4.83
C TRP A 480 -21.90 9.60 -5.40
N LEU A 481 -20.73 9.00 -5.64
CA LEU A 481 -19.61 9.68 -6.30
C LEU A 481 -20.00 10.22 -7.68
N GLY A 482 -20.79 9.47 -8.44
CA GLY A 482 -21.37 9.91 -9.71
C GLY A 482 -22.21 11.18 -9.56
N CYS A 483 -23.09 11.23 -8.55
CA CYS A 483 -23.89 12.43 -8.25
C CYS A 483 -23.02 13.61 -7.84
N ARG A 484 -22.01 13.39 -6.97
CA ARG A 484 -21.06 14.43 -6.55
C ARG A 484 -20.28 14.99 -7.74
N LEU A 485 -19.84 14.16 -8.68
CA LEU A 485 -19.16 14.57 -9.91
C LEU A 485 -20.09 15.31 -10.88
N ALA A 486 -21.38 14.94 -10.91
CA ALA A 486 -22.38 15.58 -11.76
C ALA A 486 -22.85 16.94 -11.22
N SER A 487 -22.59 17.27 -9.95
CA SER A 487 -23.04 18.51 -9.30
C SER A 487 -22.64 19.80 -10.04
N SER A 488 -21.48 19.80 -10.70
CA SER A 488 -20.99 20.95 -11.49
C SER A 488 -21.56 21.01 -12.91
N GLY A 489 -22.11 19.90 -13.42
CA GLY A 489 -22.53 19.74 -14.82
C GLY A 489 -21.39 19.77 -15.84
N LYS A 490 -20.12 19.83 -15.42
CA LYS A 490 -18.96 20.01 -16.34
C LYS A 490 -18.52 18.73 -17.05
N TRP A 491 -18.73 17.58 -16.41
CA TRP A 491 -18.20 16.28 -16.86
C TRP A 491 -19.28 15.20 -16.93
N LEU A 492 -20.08 15.12 -15.88
CA LEU A 492 -21.29 14.29 -15.81
C LEU A 492 -22.51 15.18 -15.62
N ILE A 493 -23.65 14.70 -16.06
CA ILE A 493 -24.97 15.29 -15.81
C ILE A 493 -25.80 14.22 -15.11
N TYR A 494 -26.53 14.61 -14.06
CA TYR A 494 -27.49 13.73 -13.39
C TYR A 494 -28.87 14.37 -13.42
N ASP A 495 -29.81 13.73 -14.11
CA ASP A 495 -31.20 14.15 -14.15
C ASP A 495 -31.96 13.46 -13.01
N ARG A 496 -32.36 14.23 -11.99
CA ARG A 496 -33.11 13.74 -10.82
C ARG A 496 -34.51 13.22 -11.19
N ALA A 497 -35.14 13.74 -12.25
CA ALA A 497 -36.48 13.32 -12.65
C ALA A 497 -36.44 11.95 -13.33
N THR A 498 -35.49 11.75 -14.24
CA THR A 498 -35.34 10.46 -14.94
C THR A 498 -34.41 9.48 -14.23
N ARG A 499 -33.68 9.95 -13.20
CA ARG A 499 -32.65 9.23 -12.44
C ARG A 499 -31.57 8.65 -13.34
N LYS A 500 -31.18 9.39 -14.38
CA LYS A 500 -30.19 8.96 -15.37
C LYS A 500 -28.97 9.86 -15.35
N PHE A 501 -27.82 9.23 -15.48
CA PHE A 501 -26.57 9.89 -15.77
C PHE A 501 -26.43 10.11 -17.28
N GLY A 502 -25.91 11.27 -17.65
CA GLY A 502 -25.50 11.63 -18.98
C GLY A 502 -24.19 12.40 -18.94
N VAL A 503 -23.85 13.00 -20.07
CA VAL A 503 -22.64 13.83 -20.22
C VAL A 503 -22.99 15.10 -20.99
N PRO A 504 -22.22 16.18 -20.81
CA PRO A 504 -22.29 17.33 -21.70
C PRO A 504 -21.97 16.96 -23.15
N ALA A 505 -22.48 17.74 -24.11
CA ALA A 505 -22.32 17.46 -25.54
C ALA A 505 -20.86 17.24 -25.99
N ARG A 506 -19.88 17.92 -25.36
CA ARG A 506 -18.45 17.76 -25.66
C ARG A 506 -17.89 16.37 -25.36
N PHE A 507 -18.52 15.62 -24.46
CA PHE A 507 -18.13 14.27 -24.08
C PHE A 507 -19.11 13.21 -24.57
N GLU A 508 -20.12 13.60 -25.36
CA GLU A 508 -21.02 12.67 -25.99
C GLU A 508 -20.28 11.93 -27.11
N MET A 509 -20.45 10.61 -27.17
CA MET A 509 -19.76 9.75 -28.12
C MET A 509 -20.59 8.50 -28.39
N ASP A 510 -20.58 8.02 -29.64
CA ASP A 510 -21.13 6.71 -29.95
C ASP A 510 -20.19 5.61 -29.46
N ILE A 511 -20.70 4.75 -28.59
CA ILE A 511 -19.94 3.69 -27.93
C ILE A 511 -19.66 2.53 -28.91
N GLY A 512 -20.43 2.45 -30.01
CA GLY A 512 -20.30 1.42 -31.05
C GLY A 512 -19.12 1.61 -32.01
N GLU A 513 -18.64 2.85 -32.23
CA GLU A 513 -17.63 3.17 -33.26
C GLU A 513 -16.17 2.89 -32.86
N ILE A 514 -15.88 2.71 -31.57
CA ILE A 514 -14.49 2.44 -31.10
C ILE A 514 -13.98 1.05 -31.55
N THR A 515 -14.87 0.15 -31.95
CA THR A 515 -14.49 -1.18 -32.44
C THR A 515 -13.81 -1.15 -33.82
N LEU A 516 -13.95 -0.06 -34.60
CA LEU A 516 -13.53 -0.01 -36.02
C LEU A 516 -12.31 0.87 -36.30
N GLN A 517 -11.82 1.67 -35.35
CA GLN A 517 -10.63 2.50 -35.55
C GLN A 517 -9.30 1.82 -35.15
N GLN A 518 -9.34 0.58 -34.69
CA GLN A 518 -8.13 -0.20 -34.35
C GLN A 518 -7.75 -1.29 -35.37
N SER A 519 -8.44 -1.37 -36.51
CA SER A 519 -8.23 -2.43 -37.52
C SER A 519 -7.96 -1.95 -38.95
N GLU A 520 -7.55 -0.70 -39.17
CA GLU A 520 -6.98 -0.27 -40.46
C GLU A 520 -5.49 -0.01 -40.33
N GLY A 521 -4.72 -1.08 -40.48
CA GLY A 521 -3.27 -1.09 -40.41
C GLY A 521 -2.72 -2.48 -40.74
N GLY A 522 -3.10 -3.00 -41.90
CA GLY A 522 -2.60 -4.28 -42.42
C GLY A 522 -3.04 -4.46 -43.85
N GLU A 523 -2.06 -4.45 -44.75
CA GLU A 523 -2.20 -4.49 -46.21
C GLU A 523 -3.02 -5.69 -46.70
N ASP A 524 -3.82 -5.40 -47.73
CA ASP A 524 -4.60 -6.33 -48.53
C ASP A 524 -3.67 -7.33 -49.23
N GLY A 525 -3.93 -8.61 -49.01
CA GLY A 525 -3.15 -9.72 -49.55
C GLY A 525 -4.07 -10.91 -49.80
N ASP A 526 -4.78 -10.87 -50.92
CA ASP A 526 -5.60 -11.96 -51.45
C ASP A 526 -4.85 -13.30 -51.43
N VAL A 527 -5.36 -14.27 -50.69
CA VAL A 527 -4.95 -15.68 -50.79
C VAL A 527 -6.11 -16.49 -51.36
N ILE A 528 -5.96 -16.85 -52.64
CA ILE A 528 -6.81 -17.78 -53.38
C ILE A 528 -6.62 -19.19 -52.80
N ILE A 529 -7.71 -19.82 -52.34
CA ILE A 529 -7.76 -21.22 -51.89
C ILE A 529 -8.07 -22.12 -53.11
N PRO A 530 -7.26 -23.14 -53.44
CA PRO A 530 -7.65 -24.18 -54.39
C PRO A 530 -8.37 -25.34 -53.68
N ASP A 531 -9.50 -25.74 -54.26
CA ASP A 531 -10.37 -26.84 -53.85
C ASP A 531 -9.66 -28.19 -53.68
N ALA A 532 -10.07 -28.92 -52.64
CA ALA A 532 -9.70 -30.31 -52.41
C ALA A 532 -10.49 -31.26 -53.33
N PRO A 533 -9.88 -32.31 -53.92
CA PRO A 533 -10.65 -33.36 -54.58
C PRO A 533 -11.09 -34.43 -53.56
N ALA A 534 -12.35 -34.83 -53.70
CA ALA A 534 -13.03 -35.87 -52.93
C ALA A 534 -12.36 -37.25 -53.07
N ALA A 535 -12.33 -37.99 -51.95
CA ALA A 535 -11.93 -39.39 -51.92
C ALA A 535 -13.02 -40.28 -52.53
N THR A 536 -12.68 -40.99 -53.60
CA THR A 536 -13.40 -42.18 -54.07
C THR A 536 -12.58 -43.43 -53.79
N THR A 537 -13.19 -44.33 -53.01
CA THR A 537 -12.82 -45.72 -52.79
C THR A 537 -12.92 -46.55 -54.08
N THR A 538 -11.93 -47.40 -54.39
CA THR A 538 -11.99 -48.89 -54.36
C THR A 538 -10.99 -49.56 -55.32
N SER A 539 -10.48 -50.72 -54.88
CA SER A 539 -9.87 -51.86 -55.63
C SER A 539 -8.61 -51.56 -56.45
N SER A 540 -7.47 -52.21 -56.22
CA SER A 540 -7.21 -53.64 -56.04
C SER A 540 -5.84 -53.84 -55.39
#